data_AF-A0ABD6M3P0-F1
#
_entry.id   AF-A0ABD6M3P0-F1
#
_cell.length_a   1.000
_cell.length_b   1.000
_cell.length_c   1.000
_cell.angle_alpha   90.00
_cell.angle_beta   90.00
_cell.angle_gamma   90.00
#
_symmetry.space_group_name_H-M   'P 1'
#
loop_
_entity.id
_entity.type
_entity.pdbx_description
1 polymer ?
#
loop_
_entity_poly.entity_id
_entity_poly.type
_entity_poly.pdbx_seq_one_letter_code
_entity_poly.pdbx_strand_id
1 'polypeptide(L)'
;MTVSMNTIPSDLRVPLFYAEMDNSAANTAQTSAPSLLIGHVNTGAAIATNQLVFMPSKDYAIQQCGAGSQLARMVEAYRLVDPFGELWVVAVPDTGTVATFTLTVTGAATESGVISLYIGRRRIQANVTAGDDVAAVASAISAAITADGQTPFTAASAAGVVTLTSRHKGTWANDIPVALNYYGFSGGEKLPAGVLIAIASGVAGAGAPLLTGTISAMGDEPFDYIGHPFNDTASMNTFTLEMNDTSGRWSWLRQIYGHVYTAKIAAISDLITVGDMFNDPHVTLAGYEKTVQSNPDELAASRTARAAVFLRIDPARPTQTGELTGMLPPPTGKRFIRSEQQSLLTHGIATAYAEGGVLRVQRDITTYKKNAYGVADNSYLDSETLHTSAYVLRRLKTVITSKYGRHKLANDGTRFGPGQAIVTPAVIKGELLTTYRQMERAGIVENYELFKQHLIVERDATDPSRINVLYPPDYVNQLRVFALLNQFRLQYQEESA
;
A
#
# COMPACT_ATOMS: atom_id res chain seq x y z
N MET A 1 -46.31 23.06 -13.47
CA MET A 1 -45.55 23.49 -12.27
C MET A 1 -44.07 23.29 -12.55
N THR A 2 -43.16 24.20 -12.21
CA THR A 2 -41.73 24.05 -12.55
C THR A 2 -40.92 23.23 -11.55
N VAL A 3 -41.53 22.86 -10.41
CA VAL A 3 -40.88 22.16 -9.29
C VAL A 3 -41.69 20.91 -8.94
N SER A 4 -41.01 19.76 -8.82
CA SER A 4 -41.59 18.47 -8.38
C SER A 4 -41.44 18.34 -6.86
N MET A 5 -42.45 17.79 -6.18
CA MET A 5 -42.30 17.36 -4.78
C MET A 5 -42.09 15.84 -4.72
N ASN A 6 -41.15 15.38 -3.89
CA ASN A 6 -40.80 13.97 -3.69
C ASN A 6 -41.72 13.25 -2.70
N THR A 7 -42.20 13.96 -1.68
CA THR A 7 -42.93 13.37 -0.53
C THR A 7 -44.26 14.04 -0.25
N ILE A 8 -44.43 15.31 -0.64
CA ILE A 8 -45.71 16.02 -0.45
C ILE A 8 -46.73 15.48 -1.47
N PRO A 9 -47.84 14.84 -1.03
CA PRO A 9 -48.84 14.27 -1.93
C PRO A 9 -49.57 15.34 -2.74
N SER A 10 -49.90 15.03 -4.00
CA SER A 10 -50.60 15.95 -4.89
C SER A 10 -52.05 16.24 -4.49
N ASP A 11 -52.65 15.42 -3.62
CA ASP A 11 -54.03 15.49 -3.13
C ASP A 11 -54.15 16.04 -1.70
N LEU A 12 -53.09 16.67 -1.16
CA LEU A 12 -53.07 17.25 0.18
C LEU A 12 -54.10 18.38 0.32
N ARG A 13 -55.08 18.21 1.24
CA ARG A 13 -56.19 19.16 1.47
C ARG A 13 -56.06 19.98 2.76
N VAL A 14 -55.13 19.63 3.64
CA VAL A 14 -54.92 20.35 4.91
C VAL A 14 -54.07 21.59 4.62
N PRO A 15 -54.46 22.79 5.11
CA PRO A 15 -53.81 24.05 4.74
C PRO A 15 -52.64 24.45 5.64
N LEU A 16 -51.83 25.40 5.15
CA LEU A 16 -50.93 26.36 5.83
C LEU A 16 -49.48 26.38 5.30
N PHE A 17 -48.64 25.41 5.63
CA PHE A 17 -47.24 25.39 5.20
C PHE A 17 -46.68 23.97 5.23
N TYR A 18 -46.04 23.57 4.13
CA TYR A 18 -45.35 22.30 3.99
C TYR A 18 -44.05 22.55 3.25
N ALA A 19 -42.96 22.00 3.76
CA ALA A 19 -41.66 22.01 3.11
C ALA A 19 -41.15 20.58 3.07
N GLU A 20 -40.48 20.22 1.99
CA GLU A 20 -39.67 19.01 1.92
C GLU A 20 -38.20 19.40 1.80
N MET A 21 -37.34 18.66 2.51
CA MET A 21 -35.91 18.85 2.48
C MET A 21 -35.34 17.90 1.43
N ASP A 22 -34.67 18.44 0.41
CA ASP A 22 -33.93 17.67 -0.57
C ASP A 22 -32.42 17.94 -0.40
N ASN A 23 -31.66 16.86 -0.19
CA ASN A 23 -30.21 16.92 0.01
C ASN A 23 -29.41 16.69 -1.29
N SER A 24 -30.08 16.52 -2.44
CA SER A 24 -29.45 16.22 -3.73
C SER A 24 -28.37 17.23 -4.16
N ALA A 25 -28.46 18.49 -3.71
CA ALA A 25 -27.50 19.56 -3.97
C ALA A 25 -26.53 19.87 -2.81
N ALA A 26 -26.67 19.21 -1.66
CA ALA A 26 -25.92 19.51 -0.43
C ALA A 26 -24.73 18.57 -0.19
N ASN A 27 -24.59 17.49 -0.97
CA ASN A 27 -23.56 16.48 -0.74
C ASN A 27 -22.16 16.99 -1.13
N THR A 28 -21.33 17.29 -0.12
CA THR A 28 -19.91 17.67 -0.24
C THR A 28 -18.99 16.65 0.39
N ALA A 29 -19.51 15.49 0.82
CA ALA A 29 -18.74 14.50 1.56
C ALA A 29 -17.55 14.01 0.72
N GLN A 30 -16.35 14.08 1.30
CA GLN A 30 -15.18 13.38 0.77
C GLN A 30 -15.28 11.93 1.21
N THR A 31 -15.12 11.00 0.28
CA THR A 31 -15.08 9.57 0.59
C THR A 31 -13.87 9.30 1.48
N SER A 32 -14.09 8.76 2.69
CA SER A 32 -13.00 8.19 3.47
C SER A 32 -12.40 7.05 2.65
N ALA A 33 -11.08 7.07 2.45
CA ALA A 33 -10.36 6.03 1.74
C ALA A 33 -9.53 5.23 2.77
N PRO A 34 -10.18 4.36 3.56
CA PRO A 34 -9.54 3.68 4.68
C PRO A 34 -8.45 2.72 4.21
N SER A 35 -7.45 2.55 5.07
CA SER A 35 -6.36 1.59 4.86
C SER A 35 -6.58 0.34 5.68
N LEU A 36 -6.12 -0.80 5.17
CA LEU A 36 -6.14 -2.10 5.84
C LEU A 36 -4.73 -2.65 5.97
N LEU A 37 -4.34 -3.11 7.15
CA LEU A 37 -3.12 -3.91 7.33
C LEU A 37 -3.46 -5.32 7.79
N ILE A 38 -2.76 -6.30 7.22
CA ILE A 38 -3.00 -7.73 7.48
C ILE A 38 -1.69 -8.34 7.94
N GLY A 39 -1.70 -9.06 9.07
CA GLY A 39 -0.49 -9.64 9.63
C GLY A 39 -0.74 -10.54 10.84
N HIS A 40 0.31 -11.19 11.32
CA HIS A 40 0.25 -12.08 12.48
C HIS A 40 0.23 -11.33 13.82
N VAL A 41 -0.40 -11.96 14.81
CA VAL A 41 -0.49 -11.48 16.20
C VAL A 41 0.10 -12.51 17.15
N ASN A 42 0.51 -12.08 18.34
CA ASN A 42 1.09 -13.00 19.33
C ASN A 42 0.05 -14.04 19.77
N THR A 43 0.52 -15.23 20.17
CA THR A 43 -0.38 -16.24 20.76
C THR A 43 -0.99 -15.68 22.04
N GLY A 44 -2.32 -15.75 22.17
CA GLY A 44 -3.05 -15.19 23.30
C GLY A 44 -3.24 -13.66 23.27
N ALA A 45 -2.99 -13.01 22.12
CA ALA A 45 -3.33 -11.60 21.91
C ALA A 45 -4.84 -11.34 22.11
N ALA A 46 -5.19 -10.12 22.52
CA ALA A 46 -6.58 -9.75 22.83
C ALA A 46 -7.45 -9.64 21.57
N ILE A 47 -6.84 -9.30 20.42
CA ILE A 47 -7.52 -9.24 19.14
C ILE A 47 -7.94 -10.63 18.65
N ALA A 48 -9.20 -10.76 18.25
CA ALA A 48 -9.68 -11.96 17.59
C ALA A 48 -9.09 -12.09 16.18
N THR A 49 -8.63 -13.28 15.81
CA THR A 49 -8.20 -13.57 14.43
C THR A 49 -9.36 -13.50 13.46
N ASN A 50 -9.10 -13.11 12.20
CA ASN A 50 -10.09 -12.98 11.13
C ASN A 50 -11.29 -12.08 11.52
N GLN A 51 -11.01 -10.95 12.16
CA GLN A 51 -11.99 -9.91 12.47
C GLN A 51 -11.39 -8.55 12.11
N LEU A 52 -12.25 -7.65 11.63
CA LEU A 52 -11.89 -6.26 11.39
C LEU A 52 -11.85 -5.49 12.70
N VAL A 53 -10.72 -4.87 12.99
CA VAL A 53 -10.57 -4.03 14.18
C VAL A 53 -9.94 -2.70 13.79
N PHE A 54 -10.58 -1.61 14.21
CA PHE A 54 -10.08 -0.26 14.02
C PHE A 54 -8.86 0.00 14.91
N MET A 55 -7.80 0.59 14.35
CA MET A 55 -6.53 0.84 15.05
C MET A 55 -6.20 2.34 15.10
N PRO A 56 -6.64 3.08 16.13
CA PRO A 56 -6.41 4.53 16.22
C PRO A 56 -4.96 4.90 16.49
N SER A 57 -4.18 4.05 17.16
CA SER A 57 -2.82 4.37 17.58
C SER A 57 -1.92 3.14 17.63
N LYS A 58 -0.60 3.39 17.63
CA LYS A 58 0.41 2.34 17.82
C LYS A 58 0.30 1.66 19.19
N ASP A 59 -0.02 2.41 20.25
CA ASP A 59 -0.06 1.87 21.62
C ASP A 59 -1.25 0.94 21.80
N TYR A 60 -2.40 1.29 21.18
CA TYR A 60 -3.55 0.40 21.13
C TYR A 60 -3.25 -0.87 20.34
N ALA A 61 -2.54 -0.77 19.21
CA ALA A 61 -2.13 -1.93 18.44
C ALA A 61 -1.19 -2.87 19.23
N ILE A 62 -0.26 -2.32 20.03
CA ILE A 62 0.60 -3.11 20.92
C ILE A 62 -0.24 -3.84 21.98
N GLN A 63 -1.22 -3.17 22.59
CA GLN A 63 -2.11 -3.78 23.58
C GLN A 63 -2.96 -4.91 22.97
N GLN A 64 -3.46 -4.71 21.75
CA GLN A 64 -4.36 -5.65 21.09
C GLN A 64 -3.64 -6.84 20.46
N CYS A 65 -2.54 -6.59 19.74
CA CYS A 65 -1.81 -7.60 18.96
C CYS A 65 -0.67 -8.27 19.76
N GLY A 66 -0.27 -7.65 20.88
CA GLY A 66 0.90 -8.03 21.67
C GLY A 66 2.18 -7.32 21.20
N ALA A 67 3.03 -6.97 22.16
CA ALA A 67 4.32 -6.34 21.91
C ALA A 67 5.21 -7.19 20.98
N GLY A 68 5.81 -6.52 20.00
CA GLY A 68 6.69 -7.15 19.03
C GLY A 68 6.00 -8.10 18.06
N SER A 69 4.67 -8.15 18.00
CA SER A 69 3.96 -8.90 16.95
C SER A 69 4.12 -8.26 15.58
N GLN A 70 3.98 -9.04 14.50
CA GLN A 70 4.09 -8.55 13.12
C GLN A 70 3.11 -7.40 12.86
N LEU A 71 1.83 -7.58 13.22
CA LEU A 71 0.82 -6.57 13.02
C LEU A 71 1.06 -5.30 13.84
N ALA A 72 1.54 -5.41 15.09
CA ALA A 72 1.89 -4.24 15.89
C ALA A 72 3.03 -3.42 15.26
N ARG A 73 4.07 -4.07 14.74
CA ARG A 73 5.18 -3.40 14.04
C ARG A 73 4.73 -2.74 12.74
N MET A 74 3.85 -3.39 11.99
CA MET A 74 3.23 -2.81 10.79
C MET A 74 2.44 -1.55 11.12
N VAL A 75 1.58 -1.57 12.15
CA VAL A 75 0.82 -0.38 12.56
C VAL A 75 1.75 0.73 13.03
N GLU A 76 2.80 0.41 13.78
CA GLU A 76 3.79 1.39 14.20
C GLU A 76 4.47 2.06 13.00
N ALA A 77 4.93 1.29 12.01
CA ALA A 77 5.54 1.81 10.79
C ALA A 77 4.55 2.63 9.94
N TYR A 78 3.29 2.21 9.86
CA TYR A 78 2.23 2.93 9.16
C TYR A 78 1.96 4.30 9.83
N ARG A 79 1.82 4.33 11.15
CA ARG A 79 1.48 5.54 11.92
C ARG A 79 2.60 6.58 11.98
N LEU A 80 3.85 6.21 11.68
CA LEU A 80 4.93 7.18 11.48
C LEU A 80 4.72 8.05 10.24
N VAL A 81 4.01 7.54 9.24
CA VAL A 81 3.74 8.23 7.97
C VAL A 81 2.33 8.82 7.94
N ASP A 82 1.33 8.05 8.38
CA ASP A 82 -0.08 8.46 8.42
C ASP A 82 -0.63 8.45 9.86
N PRO A 83 -0.43 9.56 10.61
CA PRO A 83 -0.77 9.62 12.03
C PRO A 83 -2.28 9.61 12.31
N PHE A 84 -3.13 10.04 11.36
CA PHE A 84 -4.57 10.25 11.60
C PHE A 84 -5.50 9.49 10.65
N GLY A 85 -5.00 8.93 9.54
CA GLY A 85 -5.85 8.25 8.58
C GLY A 85 -6.58 7.06 9.18
N GLU A 86 -7.74 6.75 8.60
CA GLU A 86 -8.54 5.62 9.02
C GLU A 86 -7.79 4.31 8.71
N LEU A 87 -7.50 3.54 9.76
CA LEU A 87 -6.72 2.31 9.68
C LEU A 87 -7.47 1.18 10.35
N TRP A 88 -7.71 0.14 9.58
CA TRP A 88 -8.24 -1.13 10.03
C TRP A 88 -7.16 -2.19 9.96
N VAL A 89 -7.29 -3.22 10.79
CA VAL A 89 -6.40 -4.37 10.75
C VAL A 89 -7.16 -5.68 10.83
N VAL A 90 -6.58 -6.72 10.24
CA VAL A 90 -7.03 -8.10 10.41
C VAL A 90 -5.87 -8.96 10.87
N ALA A 91 -6.07 -9.62 12.01
CA ALA A 91 -5.14 -10.58 12.57
C ALA A 91 -5.25 -11.94 11.86
N VAL A 92 -4.12 -12.45 11.36
CA VAL A 92 -4.04 -13.73 10.64
C VAL A 92 -3.46 -14.81 11.54
N PRO A 93 -4.06 -16.02 11.61
CA PRO A 93 -3.50 -17.12 12.38
C PRO A 93 -2.12 -17.53 11.86
N ASP A 94 -1.24 -17.88 12.78
CA ASP A 94 0.15 -18.24 12.48
C ASP A 94 0.26 -19.72 12.04
N THR A 95 0.94 -19.97 10.90
CA THR A 95 1.07 -21.31 10.30
C THR A 95 2.48 -21.56 9.79
N GLY A 96 2.96 -22.81 9.91
CA GLY A 96 4.25 -23.23 9.36
C GLY A 96 5.35 -23.46 10.39
N THR A 97 6.60 -23.25 9.99
CA THR A 97 7.79 -23.42 10.85
C THR A 97 8.40 -22.08 11.26
N VAL A 98 8.99 -22.06 12.45
CA VAL A 98 9.62 -20.87 13.02
C VAL A 98 11.02 -20.70 12.45
N ALA A 99 11.36 -19.48 12.02
CA ALA A 99 12.71 -19.13 11.61
C ALA A 99 13.61 -18.87 12.83
N THR A 100 14.87 -19.31 12.76
CA THR A 100 15.87 -19.00 13.79
C THR A 100 17.14 -18.37 13.20
N PHE A 101 17.76 -17.49 13.98
CA PHE A 101 19.08 -16.92 13.69
C PHE A 101 19.97 -17.13 14.91
N THR A 102 21.27 -17.29 14.69
CA THR A 102 22.25 -17.49 15.78
C THR A 102 23.29 -16.38 15.74
N LEU A 103 23.55 -15.81 16.91
CA LEU A 103 24.64 -14.88 17.19
C LEU A 103 25.69 -15.65 17.99
N THR A 104 26.78 -16.04 17.35
CA THR A 104 27.89 -16.74 18.01
C THR A 104 28.91 -15.71 18.48
N VAL A 105 29.02 -15.56 19.80
CA VAL A 105 30.05 -14.70 20.42
C VAL A 105 31.36 -15.49 20.48
N THR A 106 32.46 -14.82 20.16
CA THR A 106 33.81 -15.38 20.23
C THR A 106 34.76 -14.35 20.83
N GLY A 107 35.67 -14.82 21.69
CA GLY A 107 36.59 -13.97 22.43
C GLY A 107 35.96 -13.30 23.66
N ALA A 108 36.78 -13.12 24.70
CA ALA A 108 36.38 -12.43 25.92
C ALA A 108 36.57 -10.92 25.76
N ALA A 109 35.77 -10.14 26.49
CA ALA A 109 35.86 -8.68 26.43
C ALA A 109 37.14 -8.18 27.11
N THR A 110 38.02 -7.53 26.35
CA THR A 110 39.25 -6.91 26.89
C THR A 110 39.07 -5.43 27.23
N GLU A 111 37.96 -4.83 26.82
CA GLU A 111 37.57 -3.45 27.10
C GLU A 111 36.06 -3.41 27.40
N SER A 112 35.63 -2.55 28.32
CA SER A 112 34.21 -2.29 28.53
C SER A 112 33.64 -1.50 27.35
N GLY A 113 32.42 -1.81 26.93
CA GLY A 113 31.77 -1.12 25.82
C GLY A 113 30.33 -1.52 25.63
N VAL A 114 29.73 -1.04 24.54
CA VAL A 114 28.32 -1.29 24.21
C VAL A 114 28.24 -1.95 22.84
N ILE A 115 27.64 -3.13 22.79
CA ILE A 115 27.32 -3.80 21.53
C ILE A 115 26.03 -3.18 20.99
N SER A 116 26.07 -2.61 19.79
CA SER A 116 24.88 -2.10 19.09
C SER A 116 24.38 -3.16 18.10
N LEU A 117 23.35 -3.91 18.50
CA LEU A 117 22.67 -4.89 17.67
C LEU A 117 21.43 -4.27 17.03
N TYR A 118 21.24 -4.48 15.74
CA TYR A 118 20.07 -4.07 14.99
C TYR A 118 19.26 -5.29 14.60
N ILE A 119 17.98 -5.29 14.98
CA ILE A 119 16.98 -6.27 14.53
C ILE A 119 15.90 -5.49 13.80
N GLY A 120 15.91 -5.53 12.47
CA GLY A 120 15.24 -4.50 11.68
C GLY A 120 15.78 -3.12 12.02
N ARG A 121 14.89 -2.14 12.09
CA ARG A 121 15.24 -0.75 12.44
C ARG A 121 15.45 -0.51 13.94
N ARG A 122 15.16 -1.49 14.80
CA ARG A 122 15.30 -1.36 16.25
C ARG A 122 16.75 -1.59 16.67
N ARG A 123 17.32 -0.60 17.35
CA ARG A 123 18.66 -0.66 17.95
C ARG A 123 18.56 -1.20 19.38
N ILE A 124 19.20 -2.32 19.64
CA ILE A 124 19.35 -2.95 20.95
C ILE A 124 20.79 -2.74 21.43
N GLN A 125 20.94 -2.19 22.63
CA GLN A 125 22.24 -1.90 23.24
C GLN A 125 22.49 -2.88 24.39
N ALA A 126 23.54 -3.69 24.26
CA ALA A 126 23.98 -4.60 25.32
C ALA A 126 25.30 -4.10 25.90
N ASN A 127 25.31 -3.84 27.21
CA ASN A 127 26.51 -3.42 27.92
C ASN A 127 27.40 -4.62 28.20
N VAL A 128 28.70 -4.45 27.99
CA VAL A 128 29.73 -5.46 28.26
C VAL A 128 30.81 -4.83 29.11
N THR A 129 31.28 -5.57 30.12
CA THR A 129 32.34 -5.16 31.04
C THR A 129 33.65 -5.83 30.66
N ALA A 130 34.77 -5.14 30.85
CA ALA A 130 36.08 -5.75 30.71
C ALA A 130 36.22 -6.98 31.64
N GLY A 131 36.64 -8.11 31.06
CA GLY A 131 36.73 -9.40 31.76
C GLY A 131 35.50 -10.30 31.59
N ASP A 132 34.41 -9.84 30.98
CA ASP A 132 33.26 -10.69 30.67
C ASP A 132 33.68 -11.82 29.71
N ASP A 133 33.36 -13.05 30.10
CA ASP A 133 33.55 -14.21 29.24
C ASP A 133 32.49 -14.27 28.13
N VAL A 134 32.67 -15.21 27.20
CA VAL A 134 31.78 -15.38 26.04
C VAL A 134 30.33 -15.63 26.45
N ALA A 135 30.10 -16.36 27.55
CA ALA A 135 28.76 -16.69 28.03
C ALA A 135 28.08 -15.49 28.70
N ALA A 136 28.83 -14.66 29.45
CA ALA A 136 28.37 -13.42 30.04
C ALA A 136 27.95 -12.42 28.96
N VAL A 137 28.76 -12.24 27.92
CA VAL A 137 28.43 -11.35 26.79
C VAL A 137 27.17 -11.83 26.06
N ALA A 138 27.07 -13.12 25.75
CA ALA A 138 25.87 -13.68 25.10
C ALA A 138 24.62 -13.49 25.98
N SER A 139 24.75 -13.67 27.30
CA SER A 139 23.66 -13.46 28.25
C SER A 139 23.21 -12.00 28.31
N ALA A 140 24.16 -11.04 28.31
CA ALA A 140 23.86 -9.62 28.26
C ALA A 140 23.08 -9.23 26.99
N ILE A 141 23.46 -9.78 25.82
CA ILE A 141 22.74 -9.57 24.56
C ILE A 141 21.31 -10.11 24.65
N SER A 142 21.14 -11.36 25.13
CA SER A 142 19.80 -11.96 25.25
C SER A 142 18.90 -11.22 26.23
N ALA A 143 19.46 -10.71 27.33
CA ALA A 143 18.76 -9.91 28.33
C ALA A 143 18.32 -8.57 27.75
N ALA A 144 19.19 -7.88 27.01
CA ALA A 144 18.85 -6.61 26.36
C ALA A 144 17.72 -6.76 25.33
N ILE A 145 17.73 -7.83 24.53
CA ILE A 145 16.65 -8.13 23.57
C ILE A 145 15.33 -8.42 24.31
N THR A 146 15.40 -9.19 25.39
CA THR A 146 14.21 -9.54 26.19
C THR A 146 13.62 -8.31 26.90
N ALA A 147 14.47 -7.39 27.34
CA ALA A 147 14.07 -6.14 27.99
C ALA A 147 13.36 -5.17 27.04
N ASP A 148 13.77 -5.08 25.76
CA ASP A 148 13.05 -4.28 24.75
C ASP A 148 11.64 -4.85 24.48
N GLY A 149 11.54 -6.17 24.31
CA GLY A 149 10.27 -6.88 24.18
C GLY A 149 9.46 -6.60 22.89
N GLN A 150 9.91 -5.68 22.03
CA GLN A 150 9.22 -5.26 20.81
C GLN A 150 9.89 -5.73 19.52
N THR A 151 11.00 -6.48 19.65
CA THR A 151 11.67 -7.11 18.51
C THR A 151 10.83 -8.24 17.90
N PRO A 152 10.98 -8.55 16.60
CA PRO A 152 10.32 -9.68 15.95
C PRO A 152 10.75 -11.06 16.45
N PHE A 153 11.81 -11.12 17.25
CA PHE A 153 12.39 -12.35 17.78
C PHE A 153 12.23 -12.43 19.29
N THR A 154 12.27 -13.65 19.80
CA THR A 154 12.61 -13.95 21.19
C THR A 154 14.06 -14.43 21.23
N ALA A 155 14.80 -14.14 22.29
CA ALA A 155 16.22 -14.48 22.39
C ALA A 155 16.48 -15.42 23.56
N ALA A 156 17.29 -16.45 23.34
CA ALA A 156 17.81 -17.33 24.38
C ALA A 156 19.32 -17.51 24.21
N SER A 157 20.09 -17.39 25.29
CA SER A 157 21.54 -17.63 25.28
C SER A 157 21.88 -19.02 25.82
N ALA A 158 22.83 -19.70 25.18
CA ALA A 158 23.42 -20.95 25.66
C ALA A 158 24.88 -21.05 25.22
N ALA A 159 25.80 -21.28 26.17
CA ALA A 159 27.23 -21.53 25.91
C ALA A 159 27.89 -20.54 24.91
N GLY A 160 27.59 -19.24 25.02
CA GLY A 160 28.18 -18.21 24.15
C GLY A 160 27.46 -17.98 22.81
N VAL A 161 26.35 -18.69 22.56
CA VAL A 161 25.50 -18.50 21.37
C VAL A 161 24.15 -17.93 21.81
N VAL A 162 23.71 -16.83 21.18
CA VAL A 162 22.34 -16.32 21.33
C VAL A 162 21.51 -16.78 20.15
N THR A 163 20.48 -17.57 20.43
CA THR A 163 19.50 -18.02 19.44
C THR A 163 18.31 -17.07 19.43
N LEU A 164 18.09 -16.41 18.30
CA LEU A 164 16.91 -15.62 18.01
C LEU A 164 15.86 -16.54 17.37
N THR A 165 14.68 -16.61 17.97
CA THR A 165 13.56 -17.43 17.52
C THR A 165 12.41 -16.52 17.12
N SER A 166 11.96 -16.59 15.86
CA SER A 166 10.89 -15.70 15.37
C SER A 166 9.63 -15.87 16.20
N ARG A 167 8.95 -14.76 16.53
CA ARG A 167 7.67 -14.79 17.24
C ARG A 167 6.57 -15.48 16.43
N HIS A 168 6.75 -15.53 15.12
CA HIS A 168 5.77 -16.03 14.18
C HIS A 168 6.43 -16.94 13.14
N LYS A 169 5.65 -17.86 12.60
CA LYS A 169 6.07 -18.82 11.58
C LYS A 169 5.90 -18.25 10.18
N GLY A 170 6.60 -18.86 9.23
CA GLY A 170 6.46 -18.55 7.81
C GLY A 170 7.75 -18.05 7.16
N THR A 171 7.72 -17.99 5.83
CA THR A 171 8.88 -17.66 4.99
C THR A 171 9.37 -16.22 5.14
N TRP A 172 8.45 -15.29 5.44
CA TRP A 172 8.76 -13.86 5.62
C TRP A 172 9.74 -13.59 6.77
N ALA A 173 9.79 -14.46 7.78
CA ALA A 173 10.68 -14.28 8.93
C ALA A 173 12.17 -14.48 8.57
N ASN A 174 12.45 -15.14 7.44
CA ASN A 174 13.81 -15.33 6.93
C ASN A 174 14.42 -14.02 6.39
N ASP A 175 13.56 -13.08 6.01
CA ASP A 175 13.96 -11.82 5.37
C ASP A 175 14.17 -10.70 6.41
N ILE A 176 14.03 -10.99 7.71
CA ILE A 176 14.22 -10.02 8.79
C ILE A 176 15.72 -9.75 8.98
N PRO A 177 16.19 -8.50 8.76
CA PRO A 177 17.62 -8.21 8.80
C PRO A 177 18.14 -8.11 10.24
N VAL A 178 19.23 -8.79 10.52
CA VAL A 178 19.98 -8.70 11.78
C VAL A 178 21.40 -8.24 11.47
N ALA A 179 21.83 -7.13 12.04
CA ALA A 179 23.13 -6.53 11.78
C ALA A 179 23.77 -5.97 13.06
N LEU A 180 25.09 -5.86 13.07
CA LEU A 180 25.85 -5.20 14.14
C LEU A 180 26.35 -3.85 13.66
N ASN A 181 26.31 -2.84 14.54
CA ASN A 181 26.91 -1.52 14.33
C ASN A 181 26.55 -0.93 12.95
N TYR A 182 25.25 -0.84 12.63
CA TYR A 182 24.76 -0.39 11.33
C TYR A 182 25.29 1.01 10.93
N TYR A 183 25.44 1.94 11.88
CA TYR A 183 26.02 3.27 11.61
C TYR A 183 27.55 3.29 11.69
N GLY A 184 28.16 2.18 12.13
CA GLY A 184 29.60 2.00 12.21
C GLY A 184 30.32 3.11 12.96
N PHE A 185 31.57 3.38 12.58
CA PHE A 185 32.40 4.40 13.21
C PHE A 185 31.76 5.80 13.20
N SER A 186 31.06 6.17 12.12
CA SER A 186 30.36 7.46 12.01
C SER A 186 29.23 7.61 13.05
N GLY A 187 28.62 6.50 13.49
CA GLY A 187 27.66 6.47 14.59
C GLY A 187 28.27 6.22 15.97
N GLY A 188 29.60 6.16 16.09
CA GLY A 188 30.28 5.78 17.33
C GLY A 188 30.09 4.30 17.71
N GLU A 189 29.72 3.46 16.76
CA GLU A 189 29.39 2.05 16.99
C GLU A 189 30.60 1.16 16.64
N LYS A 190 31.23 0.60 17.67
CA LYS A 190 32.29 -0.41 17.54
C LYS A 190 32.02 -1.55 18.53
N LEU A 191 32.42 -2.77 18.16
CA LEU A 191 32.44 -3.86 19.14
C LEU A 191 33.50 -3.56 20.21
N PRO A 192 33.26 -3.95 21.48
CA PRO A 192 34.30 -3.93 22.51
C PRO A 192 35.52 -4.74 22.06
N ALA A 193 36.72 -4.30 22.43
CA ALA A 193 37.94 -5.01 22.08
C ALA A 193 37.89 -6.47 22.60
N GLY A 194 38.37 -7.41 21.79
CA GLY A 194 38.38 -8.84 22.12
C GLY A 194 37.09 -9.60 21.80
N VAL A 195 35.97 -8.90 21.53
CA VAL A 195 34.68 -9.53 21.19
C VAL A 195 34.45 -9.55 19.68
N LEU A 196 34.15 -10.72 19.15
CA LEU A 196 33.70 -10.93 17.77
C LEU A 196 32.35 -11.65 17.80
N ILE A 197 31.40 -11.23 16.97
CA ILE A 197 30.07 -11.83 16.90
C ILE A 197 29.78 -12.19 15.45
N ALA A 198 29.56 -13.47 15.20
CA ALA A 198 29.13 -13.98 13.90
C ALA A 198 27.60 -14.15 13.89
N ILE A 199 26.94 -13.62 12.86
CA ILE A 199 25.51 -13.80 12.61
C ILE A 199 25.34 -14.88 11.57
N ALA A 200 24.56 -15.92 11.87
CA ALA A 200 24.22 -16.98 10.93
C ALA A 200 22.71 -17.26 10.93
N SER A 201 22.20 -17.69 9.79
CA SER A 201 20.85 -18.26 9.69
C SER A 201 20.84 -19.67 10.30
N GLY A 202 19.86 -19.95 11.14
CA GLY A 202 19.60 -21.28 11.69
C GLY A 202 18.59 -22.04 10.83
N VAL A 203 17.44 -22.36 11.43
CA VAL A 203 16.32 -23.03 10.75
C VAL A 203 15.56 -22.00 9.90
N ALA A 204 15.33 -22.32 8.63
CA ALA A 204 14.49 -21.49 7.78
C ALA A 204 13.01 -21.65 8.15
N GLY A 205 12.33 -20.51 8.31
CA GLY A 205 10.87 -20.48 8.39
C GLY A 205 10.25 -20.91 7.06
N ALA A 206 9.18 -21.68 7.13
CA ALA A 206 8.45 -22.22 5.99
C ALA A 206 6.95 -22.16 6.25
N GLY A 207 6.17 -22.23 5.18
CA GLY A 207 4.71 -22.12 5.21
C GLY A 207 4.20 -20.74 4.82
N ALA A 208 2.97 -20.73 4.33
CA ALA A 208 2.21 -19.56 3.93
C ALA A 208 0.95 -19.45 4.79
N PRO A 209 0.48 -18.24 5.12
CA PRO A 209 -0.74 -18.06 5.90
C PRO A 209 -1.99 -18.47 5.12
N LEU A 210 -3.01 -18.92 5.85
CA LEU A 210 -4.34 -19.12 5.29
C LEU A 210 -5.17 -17.83 5.38
N LEU A 211 -5.38 -17.17 4.23
CA LEU A 211 -6.04 -15.86 4.16
C LEU A 211 -7.55 -15.92 3.90
N THR A 212 -8.15 -17.11 3.72
CA THR A 212 -9.59 -17.24 3.40
C THR A 212 -10.50 -16.62 4.46
N GLY A 213 -10.16 -16.80 5.74
CA GLY A 213 -10.87 -16.16 6.86
C GLY A 213 -10.69 -14.64 6.87
N THR A 214 -9.51 -14.17 6.47
CA THR A 214 -9.20 -12.73 6.38
C THR A 214 -10.03 -12.07 5.28
N ILE A 215 -10.09 -12.66 4.09
CA ILE A 215 -10.93 -12.17 2.98
C ILE A 215 -12.41 -12.14 3.39
N SER A 216 -12.88 -13.19 4.07
CA SER A 216 -14.25 -13.24 4.60
C SER A 216 -14.52 -12.11 5.60
N ALA A 217 -13.53 -11.78 6.45
CA ALA A 217 -13.64 -10.70 7.42
C ALA A 217 -13.65 -9.31 6.77
N MET A 218 -12.96 -9.13 5.65
CA MET A 218 -12.99 -7.87 4.90
C MET A 218 -14.39 -7.54 4.36
N GLY A 219 -15.20 -8.56 4.04
CA GLY A 219 -16.58 -8.40 3.59
C GLY A 219 -16.71 -7.40 2.43
N ASP A 220 -17.75 -6.58 2.50
CA ASP A 220 -17.98 -5.48 1.56
C ASP A 220 -17.50 -4.11 2.10
N GLU A 221 -16.69 -4.11 3.15
CA GLU A 221 -16.08 -2.87 3.65
C GLU A 221 -15.08 -2.34 2.61
N PRO A 222 -15.10 -1.03 2.32
CA PRO A 222 -14.19 -0.41 1.37
C PRO A 222 -12.80 -0.31 2.00
N PHE A 223 -11.76 -0.76 1.29
CA PHE A 223 -10.37 -0.53 1.65
C PHE A 223 -9.59 -0.15 0.40
N ASP A 224 -9.12 1.10 0.36
CA ASP A 224 -8.41 1.65 -0.79
C ASP A 224 -6.94 1.24 -0.83
N TYR A 225 -6.35 1.06 0.34
CA TYR A 225 -4.94 0.74 0.50
C TYR A 225 -4.79 -0.47 1.40
N ILE A 226 -4.43 -1.62 0.82
CA ILE A 226 -4.31 -2.88 1.54
C ILE A 226 -2.83 -3.26 1.63
N GLY A 227 -2.27 -3.31 2.83
CA GLY A 227 -0.87 -3.68 3.07
C GLY A 227 -0.75 -5.04 3.75
N HIS A 228 0.08 -5.93 3.20
CA HIS A 228 0.40 -7.22 3.84
C HIS A 228 1.87 -7.62 3.61
N PRO A 229 2.47 -8.39 4.54
CA PRO A 229 3.86 -8.83 4.44
C PRO A 229 4.06 -10.12 3.62
N PHE A 230 2.97 -10.79 3.26
CA PHE A 230 3.00 -12.14 2.68
C PHE A 230 3.26 -12.13 1.17
N ASN A 231 4.52 -12.28 0.77
CA ASN A 231 4.96 -12.25 -0.63
C ASN A 231 5.08 -13.64 -1.29
N ASP A 232 4.49 -14.68 -0.69
CA ASP A 232 4.45 -16.02 -1.27
C ASP A 232 3.32 -16.17 -2.31
N THR A 233 3.47 -17.14 -3.21
CA THR A 233 2.53 -17.36 -4.31
C THR A 233 1.10 -17.66 -3.86
N ALA A 234 0.89 -18.37 -2.74
CA ALA A 234 -0.46 -18.71 -2.29
C ALA A 234 -1.18 -17.47 -1.74
N SER A 235 -0.49 -16.64 -0.96
CA SER A 235 -1.01 -15.37 -0.45
C SER A 235 -1.31 -14.40 -1.58
N MET A 236 -0.38 -14.23 -2.52
CA MET A 236 -0.55 -13.34 -3.68
C MET A 236 -1.74 -13.76 -4.55
N ASN A 237 -1.87 -15.05 -4.87
CA ASN A 237 -3.01 -15.56 -5.65
C ASN A 237 -4.36 -15.36 -4.92
N THR A 238 -4.36 -15.37 -3.59
CA THR A 238 -5.58 -15.10 -2.81
C THR A 238 -6.04 -13.64 -3.01
N PHE A 239 -5.11 -12.69 -3.00
CA PHE A 239 -5.43 -11.29 -3.29
C PHE A 239 -5.80 -11.07 -4.75
N THR A 240 -5.13 -11.73 -5.70
CA THR A 240 -5.52 -11.70 -7.11
C THR A 240 -6.97 -12.15 -7.29
N LEU A 241 -7.37 -13.23 -6.62
CA LEU A 241 -8.75 -13.70 -6.68
C LEU A 241 -9.72 -12.72 -6.00
N GLU A 242 -9.38 -12.13 -4.86
CA GLU A 242 -10.26 -11.15 -4.22
C GLU A 242 -10.39 -9.85 -5.01
N MET A 243 -9.32 -9.39 -5.68
CA MET A 243 -9.29 -8.10 -6.36
C MET A 243 -9.80 -8.12 -7.81
N ASN A 244 -10.01 -9.30 -8.41
CA ASN A 244 -10.31 -9.41 -9.85
C ASN A 244 -11.55 -8.63 -10.34
N ASP A 245 -11.58 -8.34 -11.64
CA ASP A 245 -12.61 -7.56 -12.32
C ASP A 245 -13.88 -8.33 -12.72
N THR A 246 -13.91 -9.66 -12.54
CA THR A 246 -15.05 -10.51 -12.94
C THR A 246 -16.03 -10.75 -11.80
N SER A 247 -15.54 -11.20 -10.66
CA SER A 247 -16.32 -11.51 -9.45
C SER A 247 -15.70 -10.93 -8.17
N GLY A 248 -14.48 -10.41 -8.25
CA GLY A 248 -13.78 -9.80 -7.14
C GLY A 248 -14.25 -8.37 -6.86
N ARG A 249 -13.46 -7.66 -6.08
CA ARG A 249 -13.72 -6.31 -5.60
C ARG A 249 -13.89 -5.28 -6.72
N TRP A 250 -13.14 -5.42 -7.82
CA TRP A 250 -13.24 -4.56 -8.99
C TRP A 250 -14.38 -4.93 -9.95
N SER A 251 -15.09 -6.02 -9.69
CA SER A 251 -16.22 -6.43 -10.54
C SER A 251 -17.37 -5.43 -10.53
N TRP A 252 -18.16 -5.47 -11.60
CA TRP A 252 -19.40 -4.69 -11.75
C TRP A 252 -20.39 -4.92 -10.60
N LEU A 253 -20.32 -6.09 -9.93
CA LEU A 253 -21.19 -6.48 -8.83
C LEU A 253 -20.78 -5.79 -7.52
N ARG A 254 -19.49 -5.83 -7.16
CA ARG A 254 -19.00 -5.28 -5.89
C ARG A 254 -18.69 -3.79 -5.99
N GLN A 255 -17.97 -3.37 -7.03
CA GLN A 255 -17.54 -1.97 -7.22
C GLN A 255 -16.83 -1.40 -5.99
N ILE A 256 -16.06 -2.23 -5.28
CA ILE A 256 -15.30 -1.87 -4.09
C ILE A 256 -13.84 -1.78 -4.51
N TYR A 257 -13.43 -0.62 -5.00
CA TYR A 257 -12.07 -0.46 -5.52
C TYR A 257 -11.03 -0.38 -4.39
N GLY A 258 -9.81 -0.80 -4.70
CA GLY A 258 -8.65 -0.72 -3.81
C GLY A 258 -7.40 -1.27 -4.50
N HIS A 259 -6.25 -1.16 -3.83
CA HIS A 259 -4.96 -1.65 -4.33
C HIS A 259 -4.16 -2.34 -3.23
N VAL A 260 -3.46 -3.41 -3.59
CA VAL A 260 -2.70 -4.24 -2.66
C VAL A 260 -1.21 -3.93 -2.75
N TYR A 261 -0.56 -3.79 -1.60
CA TYR A 261 0.86 -3.48 -1.46
C TYR A 261 1.55 -4.55 -0.61
N THR A 262 2.67 -5.04 -1.11
CA THR A 262 3.54 -5.95 -0.36
C THR A 262 5.02 -5.66 -0.66
N ALA A 263 5.90 -6.30 0.10
CA ALA A 263 7.35 -6.10 0.00
C ALA A 263 8.08 -7.44 0.01
N LYS A 264 9.18 -7.50 -0.75
CA LYS A 264 10.13 -8.61 -0.74
C LYS A 264 11.55 -8.10 -0.65
N ILE A 265 12.33 -8.68 0.25
CA ILE A 265 13.76 -8.44 0.40
C ILE A 265 14.47 -9.63 -0.22
N ALA A 266 15.25 -9.43 -1.28
CA ALA A 266 16.02 -10.51 -1.88
C ALA A 266 17.18 -9.98 -2.73
N ALA A 267 17.99 -10.89 -3.28
CA ALA A 267 18.92 -10.55 -4.35
C ALA A 267 18.14 -10.23 -5.64
N ILE A 268 18.76 -9.47 -6.54
CA ILE A 268 18.11 -9.04 -7.78
C ILE A 268 17.59 -10.21 -8.64
N SER A 269 18.36 -11.30 -8.76
CA SER A 269 17.96 -12.49 -9.54
C SER A 269 16.67 -13.10 -9.02
N ASP A 270 16.51 -13.11 -7.70
CA ASP A 270 15.36 -13.72 -7.03
C ASP A 270 14.15 -12.80 -7.13
N LEU A 271 14.36 -11.47 -7.02
CA LEU A 271 13.30 -10.48 -7.25
C LEU A 271 12.77 -10.55 -8.69
N ILE A 272 13.64 -10.69 -9.69
CA ILE A 272 13.24 -10.88 -11.09
C ILE A 272 12.42 -12.16 -11.25
N THR A 273 12.90 -13.26 -10.68
CA THR A 273 12.21 -14.55 -10.73
C THR A 273 10.81 -14.45 -10.14
N VAL A 274 10.66 -13.81 -8.98
CA VAL A 274 9.35 -13.59 -8.36
C VAL A 274 8.47 -12.65 -9.16
N GLY A 275 9.02 -11.56 -9.70
CA GLY A 275 8.28 -10.65 -10.55
C GLY A 275 7.65 -11.35 -11.76
N ASP A 276 8.36 -12.30 -12.37
CA ASP A 276 7.87 -13.08 -13.51
C ASP A 276 6.80 -14.13 -13.17
N MET A 277 6.60 -14.43 -11.88
CA MET A 277 5.52 -15.32 -11.45
C MET A 277 4.15 -14.64 -11.44
N PHE A 278 4.09 -13.30 -11.44
CA PHE A 278 2.86 -12.55 -11.29
C PHE A 278 2.58 -11.63 -12.49
N ASN A 279 1.29 -11.40 -12.75
CA ASN A 279 0.79 -10.53 -13.81
C ASN A 279 -0.59 -9.98 -13.42
N ASP A 280 -0.63 -9.18 -12.35
CA ASP A 280 -1.85 -8.65 -11.74
C ASP A 280 -1.82 -7.12 -11.72
N PRO A 281 -2.85 -6.44 -12.28
CA PRO A 281 -2.96 -4.99 -12.22
C PRO A 281 -3.19 -4.47 -10.80
N HIS A 282 -3.81 -5.23 -9.90
CA HIS A 282 -4.27 -4.75 -8.59
C HIS A 282 -3.26 -4.90 -7.46
N VAL A 283 -2.02 -5.29 -7.77
CA VAL A 283 -0.97 -5.57 -6.79
C VAL A 283 0.34 -4.88 -7.14
N THR A 284 0.91 -4.17 -6.16
CA THR A 284 2.27 -3.63 -6.20
C THR A 284 3.17 -4.43 -5.26
N LEU A 285 4.16 -5.12 -5.84
CA LEU A 285 5.22 -5.83 -5.13
C LEU A 285 6.49 -4.98 -5.13
N ALA A 286 6.88 -4.48 -3.96
CA ALA A 286 8.09 -3.70 -3.79
C ALA A 286 9.32 -4.59 -3.54
N GLY A 287 10.37 -4.42 -4.34
CA GLY A 287 11.64 -5.10 -4.17
C GLY A 287 12.65 -4.27 -3.39
N TYR A 288 13.30 -4.87 -2.39
CA TYR A 288 14.33 -4.24 -1.57
C TYR A 288 15.61 -5.09 -1.52
N GLU A 289 16.75 -4.42 -1.35
CA GLU A 289 18.07 -5.03 -1.28
C GLU A 289 18.21 -5.93 -0.05
N LYS A 290 18.91 -7.06 -0.19
CA LYS A 290 19.17 -8.00 0.92
C LYS A 290 19.81 -7.37 2.17
N THR A 291 20.53 -6.26 2.00
CA THR A 291 21.20 -5.53 3.10
C THR A 291 20.37 -4.36 3.64
N VAL A 292 19.11 -4.21 3.25
CA VAL A 292 18.21 -3.23 3.88
C VAL A 292 18.05 -3.59 5.36
N GLN A 293 18.03 -2.58 6.23
CA GLN A 293 17.97 -2.80 7.69
C GLN A 293 16.55 -2.58 8.23
N SER A 294 15.52 -2.70 7.40
CA SER A 294 14.11 -2.58 7.80
C SER A 294 13.39 -3.91 7.59
N ASN A 295 12.46 -4.24 8.48
CA ASN A 295 11.73 -5.49 8.37
C ASN A 295 10.77 -5.46 7.16
N PRO A 296 10.55 -6.58 6.47
CA PRO A 296 9.70 -6.63 5.27
C PRO A 296 8.24 -6.21 5.54
N ASP A 297 7.72 -6.55 6.72
CA ASP A 297 6.39 -6.13 7.18
C ASP A 297 6.29 -4.63 7.42
N GLU A 298 7.31 -4.04 8.04
CA GLU A 298 7.39 -2.59 8.25
C GLU A 298 7.55 -1.83 6.93
N LEU A 299 8.33 -2.37 5.98
CA LEU A 299 8.50 -1.81 4.64
C LEU A 299 7.19 -1.84 3.84
N ALA A 300 6.45 -2.94 3.88
CA ALA A 300 5.13 -3.04 3.25
C ALA A 300 4.17 -2.00 3.85
N ALA A 301 4.05 -1.96 5.17
CA ALA A 301 3.14 -1.04 5.86
C ALA A 301 3.51 0.45 5.66
N SER A 302 4.81 0.79 5.72
CA SER A 302 5.29 2.16 5.48
C SER A 302 5.02 2.61 4.05
N ARG A 303 5.20 1.72 3.06
CA ARG A 303 4.90 2.02 1.65
C ARG A 303 3.39 2.18 1.42
N THR A 304 2.56 1.31 1.99
CA THR A 304 1.09 1.46 1.96
C THR A 304 0.67 2.80 2.58
N ALA A 305 1.23 3.18 3.72
CA ALA A 305 0.94 4.46 4.37
C ALA A 305 1.33 5.65 3.49
N ARG A 306 2.52 5.60 2.88
CA ARG A 306 2.99 6.69 2.00
C ARG A 306 2.13 6.83 0.76
N ALA A 307 1.74 5.71 0.14
CA ALA A 307 0.80 5.70 -0.97
C ALA A 307 -0.57 6.27 -0.55
N ALA A 308 -1.10 5.84 0.59
CA ALA A 308 -2.37 6.35 1.14
C ALA A 308 -2.35 7.87 1.35
N VAL A 309 -1.29 8.42 1.95
CA VAL A 309 -1.17 9.86 2.20
C VAL A 309 -1.15 10.66 0.90
N PHE A 310 -0.41 10.21 -0.12
CA PHE A 310 -0.32 10.94 -1.39
C PHE A 310 -1.58 10.81 -2.24
N LEU A 311 -2.10 9.59 -2.38
CA LEU A 311 -3.20 9.30 -3.30
C LEU A 311 -4.56 9.74 -2.73
N ARG A 312 -4.70 9.86 -1.41
CA ARG A 312 -5.87 10.54 -0.79
C ARG A 312 -5.93 12.02 -1.12
N ILE A 313 -4.77 12.67 -1.27
CA ILE A 313 -4.70 14.09 -1.63
C ILE A 313 -5.00 14.23 -3.12
N ASP A 314 -4.30 13.46 -3.96
CA ASP A 314 -4.43 13.49 -5.40
C ASP A 314 -4.07 12.12 -6.01
N PRO A 315 -5.04 11.36 -6.55
CA PRO A 315 -4.79 10.04 -7.11
C PRO A 315 -4.00 10.06 -8.43
N ALA A 316 -3.93 11.20 -9.13
CA ALA A 316 -3.20 11.34 -10.39
C ALA A 316 -1.74 11.76 -10.17
N ARG A 317 -1.39 12.25 -8.97
CA ARG A 317 -0.03 12.71 -8.65
C ARG A 317 0.93 11.53 -8.44
N PRO A 318 2.15 11.56 -9.02
CA PRO A 318 3.10 10.48 -8.83
C PRO A 318 3.52 10.32 -7.37
N THR A 319 3.62 9.06 -6.94
CA THR A 319 4.08 8.64 -5.60
C THR A 319 5.60 8.80 -5.35
N GLN A 320 6.36 9.11 -6.41
CA GLN A 320 7.82 9.21 -6.37
C GLN A 320 8.30 10.26 -5.36
N THR A 321 9.49 10.05 -4.79
CA THR A 321 10.11 10.86 -3.72
C THR A 321 9.47 10.71 -2.33
N GLY A 322 8.40 9.92 -2.20
CA GLY A 322 7.75 9.64 -0.92
C GLY A 322 8.70 8.97 0.06
N GLU A 323 9.01 9.65 1.16
CA GLU A 323 9.88 9.13 2.22
C GLU A 323 9.21 8.01 3.01
N LEU A 324 9.88 6.87 3.14
CA LEU A 324 9.48 5.79 4.02
C LEU A 324 10.02 6.09 5.43
N THR A 325 9.30 6.94 6.16
CA THR A 325 9.76 7.53 7.42
C THR A 325 10.09 6.45 8.45
N GLY A 326 11.30 6.52 9.00
CA GLY A 326 11.81 5.55 9.97
C GLY A 326 12.35 4.26 9.38
N MET A 327 12.26 4.05 8.06
CA MET A 327 12.86 2.88 7.40
C MET A 327 14.35 3.14 7.12
N LEU A 328 15.20 2.23 7.59
CA LEU A 328 16.63 2.24 7.36
C LEU A 328 16.96 1.62 5.99
N PRO A 329 17.61 2.37 5.07
CA PRO A 329 17.98 1.86 3.76
C PRO A 329 19.16 0.87 3.82
N PRO A 330 19.55 0.23 2.71
CA PRO A 330 20.83 -0.46 2.63
C PRO A 330 22.03 0.50 2.75
N PRO A 331 23.18 0.02 3.27
CA PRO A 331 24.43 0.77 3.31
C PRO A 331 24.88 1.26 1.93
N THR A 332 25.62 2.37 1.87
CA THR A 332 26.20 2.89 0.64
C THR A 332 27.08 1.83 -0.03
N GLY A 333 26.95 1.67 -1.35
CA GLY A 333 27.66 0.63 -2.13
C GLY A 333 26.99 -0.75 -2.16
N LYS A 334 25.90 -0.95 -1.40
CA LYS A 334 25.04 -2.16 -1.47
C LYS A 334 23.63 -1.88 -2.01
N ARG A 335 23.41 -0.67 -2.53
CA ARG A 335 22.13 -0.22 -3.09
C ARG A 335 22.01 -0.64 -4.54
N PHE A 336 20.79 -0.89 -5.01
CA PHE A 336 20.57 -1.18 -6.41
C PHE A 336 21.01 -0.01 -7.31
N ILE A 337 21.72 -0.34 -8.38
CA ILE A 337 22.12 0.64 -9.40
C ILE A 337 21.01 0.84 -10.44
N ARG A 338 21.13 1.87 -11.29
CA ARG A 338 20.08 2.21 -12.27
C ARG A 338 19.73 1.08 -13.24
N SER A 339 20.71 0.32 -13.71
CA SER A 339 20.45 -0.83 -14.60
C SER A 339 19.68 -1.93 -13.89
N GLU A 340 19.98 -2.17 -12.61
CA GLU A 340 19.26 -3.13 -11.76
C GLU A 340 17.83 -2.67 -11.50
N GLN A 341 17.64 -1.39 -11.16
CA GLN A 341 16.32 -0.77 -11.00
C GLN A 341 15.48 -0.86 -12.28
N GLN A 342 16.07 -0.57 -13.44
CA GLN A 342 15.40 -0.70 -14.74
C GLN A 342 14.97 -2.17 -14.99
N SER A 343 15.82 -3.13 -14.64
CA SER A 343 15.49 -4.55 -14.74
C SER A 343 14.30 -4.89 -13.84
N LEU A 344 14.32 -4.49 -12.58
CA LEU A 344 13.22 -4.73 -11.64
C LEU A 344 11.89 -4.17 -12.15
N LEU A 345 11.90 -2.92 -12.65
CA LEU A 345 10.70 -2.29 -13.21
C LEU A 345 10.17 -3.05 -14.44
N THR A 346 11.06 -3.57 -15.29
CA THR A 346 10.68 -4.36 -16.47
C THR A 346 10.03 -5.69 -16.09
N HIS A 347 10.40 -6.24 -14.92
CA HIS A 347 9.87 -7.49 -14.39
C HIS A 347 8.70 -7.30 -13.40
N GLY A 348 8.10 -6.11 -13.31
CA GLY A 348 6.88 -5.88 -12.51
C GLY A 348 7.17 -5.71 -11.01
N ILE A 349 8.39 -5.31 -10.65
CA ILE A 349 8.81 -5.04 -9.27
C ILE A 349 8.94 -3.53 -9.07
N ALA A 350 8.18 -2.98 -8.12
CA ALA A 350 8.28 -1.59 -7.72
C ALA A 350 9.57 -1.31 -6.95
N THR A 351 10.16 -0.13 -7.15
CA THR A 351 11.52 0.17 -6.68
C THR A 351 11.55 1.32 -5.68
N ALA A 352 12.60 1.35 -4.87
CA ALA A 352 12.91 2.43 -3.95
C ALA A 352 14.36 2.89 -4.16
N TYR A 353 14.68 4.10 -3.71
CA TYR A 353 16.05 4.62 -3.71
C TYR A 353 16.37 5.25 -2.37
N ALA A 354 17.67 5.37 -2.07
CA ALA A 354 18.12 5.97 -0.82
C ALA A 354 19.11 7.11 -1.05
N GLU A 355 18.87 8.23 -0.37
CA GLU A 355 19.66 9.45 -0.46
C GLU A 355 19.63 10.18 0.87
N GLY A 356 20.79 10.69 1.33
CA GLY A 356 20.89 11.34 2.65
C GLY A 356 20.56 10.43 3.85
N GLY A 357 20.67 9.10 3.68
CA GLY A 357 20.32 8.13 4.72
C GLY A 357 18.82 7.81 4.81
N VAL A 358 18.00 8.37 3.92
CA VAL A 358 16.55 8.20 3.88
C VAL A 358 16.16 7.29 2.72
N LEU A 359 15.22 6.36 2.95
CA LEU A 359 14.63 5.50 1.94
C LEU A 359 13.37 6.17 1.33
N ARG A 360 13.26 6.19 0.01
CA ARG A 360 12.16 6.86 -0.73
C ARG A 360 11.60 5.98 -1.84
N VAL A 361 10.31 6.13 -2.11
CA VAL A 361 9.65 5.53 -3.27
C VAL A 361 10.27 6.10 -4.55
N GLN A 362 10.71 5.22 -5.46
CA GLN A 362 11.17 5.60 -6.79
C GLN A 362 10.00 5.56 -7.79
N ARG A 363 9.35 4.40 -7.91
CA ARG A 363 8.16 4.20 -8.74
C ARG A 363 7.33 3.02 -8.23
N ASP A 364 6.03 3.24 -8.06
CA ASP A 364 5.06 2.22 -7.67
C ASP A 364 4.35 1.66 -8.91
N ILE A 365 4.94 0.61 -9.49
CA ILE A 365 4.32 -0.15 -10.56
C ILE A 365 3.52 -1.33 -10.03
N THR A 366 2.60 -1.83 -10.85
CA THR A 366 1.89 -3.08 -10.61
C THR A 366 2.72 -4.26 -11.12
N THR A 367 2.26 -5.48 -10.87
CA THR A 367 2.89 -6.68 -11.45
C THR A 367 2.43 -6.95 -12.90
N TYR A 368 1.49 -6.16 -13.45
CA TYR A 368 0.95 -6.32 -14.80
C TYR A 368 1.98 -5.94 -15.87
N LYS A 369 2.19 -6.88 -16.80
CA LYS A 369 3.17 -6.78 -17.90
C LYS A 369 2.62 -7.26 -19.24
N LYS A 370 1.59 -8.12 -19.22
CA LYS A 370 1.09 -8.82 -20.40
C LYS A 370 -0.43 -8.88 -20.40
N ASN A 371 -1.00 -8.77 -21.59
CA ASN A 371 -2.43 -9.03 -21.81
C ASN A 371 -2.75 -10.53 -21.78
N ALA A 372 -4.03 -10.89 -21.95
CA ALA A 372 -4.51 -12.28 -21.93
C ALA A 372 -3.89 -13.19 -23.00
N TYR A 373 -3.32 -12.62 -24.08
CA TYR A 373 -2.61 -13.36 -25.12
C TYR A 373 -1.10 -13.50 -24.84
N GLY A 374 -0.63 -13.02 -23.68
CA GLY A 374 0.78 -13.05 -23.30
C GLY A 374 1.64 -11.99 -24.00
N VAL A 375 1.03 -11.01 -24.68
CA VAL A 375 1.72 -9.92 -25.36
C VAL A 375 1.98 -8.79 -24.38
N ALA A 376 3.14 -8.14 -24.49
CA ALA A 376 3.50 -7.01 -23.64
C ALA A 376 2.44 -5.90 -23.68
N ASP A 377 2.02 -5.45 -22.50
CA ASP A 377 0.97 -4.46 -22.31
C ASP A 377 1.28 -3.63 -21.06
N ASN A 378 1.19 -2.31 -21.20
CA ASN A 378 1.51 -1.34 -20.16
C ASN A 378 0.28 -0.58 -19.64
N SER A 379 -0.94 -0.97 -20.02
CA SER A 379 -2.19 -0.30 -19.64
C SER A 379 -2.37 -0.09 -18.14
N TYR A 380 -1.86 -1.03 -17.33
CA TYR A 380 -1.93 -0.99 -15.87
C TYR A 380 -0.54 -0.98 -15.23
N LEU A 381 0.48 -0.45 -15.92
CA LEU A 381 1.85 -0.47 -15.41
C LEU A 381 1.98 0.31 -14.10
N ASP A 382 1.48 1.54 -14.04
CA ASP A 382 1.55 2.39 -12.86
C ASP A 382 0.31 2.20 -11.99
N SER A 383 0.49 2.13 -10.67
CA SER A 383 -0.64 1.94 -9.74
C SER A 383 -1.60 3.14 -9.75
N GLU A 384 -1.10 4.34 -10.03
CA GLU A 384 -1.89 5.59 -10.10
C GLU A 384 -3.03 5.53 -11.12
N THR A 385 -2.89 4.77 -12.21
CA THR A 385 -3.96 4.59 -13.21
C THR A 385 -5.20 3.95 -12.57
N LEU A 386 -5.02 2.95 -11.71
CA LEU A 386 -6.13 2.30 -11.00
C LEU A 386 -6.73 3.23 -9.95
N HIS A 387 -5.90 3.93 -9.17
CA HIS A 387 -6.40 4.90 -8.18
C HIS A 387 -7.22 6.01 -8.84
N THR A 388 -6.76 6.52 -9.98
CA THR A 388 -7.48 7.53 -10.78
C THR A 388 -8.79 6.96 -11.33
N SER A 389 -8.76 5.74 -11.84
CA SER A 389 -9.96 5.04 -12.33
C SER A 389 -11.00 4.86 -11.22
N ALA A 390 -10.60 4.39 -10.04
CA ALA A 390 -11.45 4.24 -8.87
C ALA A 390 -12.08 5.58 -8.43
N TYR A 391 -11.28 6.65 -8.40
CA TYR A 391 -11.76 8.00 -8.09
C TYR A 391 -12.85 8.45 -9.07
N VAL A 392 -12.61 8.32 -10.37
CA VAL A 392 -13.56 8.71 -11.42
C VAL A 392 -14.84 7.89 -11.31
N LEU A 393 -14.76 6.57 -11.19
CA LEU A 393 -15.94 5.70 -11.09
C LEU A 393 -16.79 6.01 -9.84
N ARG A 394 -16.15 6.27 -8.69
CA ARG A 394 -16.87 6.68 -7.47
C ARG A 394 -17.51 8.05 -7.62
N ARG A 395 -16.83 9.01 -8.26
CA ARG A 395 -17.40 10.33 -8.54
C ARG A 395 -18.65 10.22 -9.40
N LEU A 396 -18.60 9.43 -10.47
CA LEU A 396 -19.75 9.17 -11.34
C LEU A 396 -20.90 8.51 -10.58
N LYS A 397 -20.62 7.47 -9.78
CA LYS A 397 -21.61 6.81 -8.93
C LYS A 397 -22.32 7.82 -8.02
N THR A 398 -21.56 8.64 -7.31
CA THR A 398 -22.09 9.66 -6.39
C THR A 398 -22.98 10.69 -7.10
N VAL A 399 -22.59 11.16 -8.29
CA VAL A 399 -23.39 12.13 -9.06
C VAL A 399 -24.73 11.52 -9.46
N ILE A 400 -24.72 10.30 -9.99
CA ILE A 400 -25.94 9.62 -10.44
C ILE A 400 -26.86 9.29 -9.27
N THR A 401 -26.34 8.72 -8.17
CA THR A 401 -27.17 8.34 -7.03
C THR A 401 -27.74 9.53 -6.28
N SER A 402 -27.02 10.66 -6.22
CA SER A 402 -27.48 11.87 -5.52
C SER A 402 -28.55 12.62 -6.30
N LYS A 403 -28.46 12.67 -7.64
CA LYS A 403 -29.36 13.49 -8.47
C LYS A 403 -30.50 12.71 -9.09
N TYR A 404 -30.27 11.45 -9.51
CA TYR A 404 -31.20 10.73 -10.38
C TYR A 404 -31.82 9.47 -9.76
N GLY A 405 -31.61 9.20 -8.47
CA GLY A 405 -32.04 7.96 -7.83
C GLY A 405 -33.53 7.63 -7.93
N ARG A 406 -34.42 8.62 -8.14
CA ARG A 406 -35.88 8.44 -8.30
C ARG A 406 -36.46 9.03 -9.59
N HIS A 407 -35.64 9.20 -10.63
CA HIS A 407 -36.10 9.78 -11.90
C HIS A 407 -36.68 8.71 -12.85
N LYS A 408 -37.73 9.10 -13.60
CA LYS A 408 -38.27 8.32 -14.71
C LYS A 408 -37.38 8.51 -15.95
N LEU A 409 -37.13 7.45 -16.71
CA LEU A 409 -36.37 7.52 -17.96
C LEU A 409 -37.29 7.82 -19.14
N ALA A 410 -37.01 8.88 -19.89
CA ALA A 410 -37.72 9.24 -21.13
C ALA A 410 -36.76 9.44 -22.30
N ASN A 411 -37.29 9.39 -23.54
CA ASN A 411 -36.52 9.69 -24.74
C ASN A 411 -36.26 11.19 -24.86
N ASP A 412 -35.17 11.56 -25.53
CA ASP A 412 -34.92 12.96 -25.87
C ASP A 412 -36.05 13.53 -26.73
N GLY A 413 -36.41 14.80 -26.50
CA GLY A 413 -37.51 15.46 -27.18
C GLY A 413 -38.92 15.06 -26.70
N THR A 414 -39.04 14.17 -25.71
CA THR A 414 -40.34 13.85 -25.08
C THR A 414 -40.91 15.09 -24.41
N ARG A 415 -42.18 15.43 -24.69
CA ARG A 415 -42.88 16.53 -24.03
C ARG A 415 -43.44 16.04 -22.70
N PHE A 416 -42.86 16.49 -21.60
CA PHE A 416 -43.38 16.26 -20.26
C PHE A 416 -43.78 17.56 -19.59
N GLY A 417 -44.76 17.49 -18.69
CA GLY A 417 -45.12 18.63 -17.85
C GLY A 417 -43.89 19.10 -17.06
N PRO A 418 -43.71 20.42 -16.87
CA PRO A 418 -42.62 20.91 -16.04
C PRO A 418 -42.72 20.30 -14.62
N GLY A 419 -41.61 20.25 -13.89
CA GLY A 419 -41.59 19.73 -12.52
C GLY A 419 -41.87 18.23 -12.41
N GLN A 420 -41.54 17.44 -13.43
CA GLN A 420 -41.56 15.98 -13.38
C GLN A 420 -40.12 15.48 -13.19
N ALA A 421 -39.89 14.55 -12.26
CA ALA A 421 -38.62 13.86 -12.09
C ALA A 421 -38.38 12.92 -13.28
N ILE A 422 -37.93 13.47 -14.41
CA ILE A 422 -37.64 12.76 -15.65
C ILE A 422 -36.21 13.06 -16.07
N VAL A 423 -35.49 12.03 -16.47
CA VAL A 423 -34.16 12.11 -17.04
C VAL A 423 -34.17 11.53 -18.46
N THR A 424 -33.40 12.12 -19.36
CA THR A 424 -33.24 11.66 -20.74
C THR A 424 -31.75 11.42 -21.05
N PRO A 425 -31.41 10.65 -22.12
CA PRO A 425 -30.02 10.45 -22.51
C PRO A 425 -29.23 11.75 -22.68
N ALA A 426 -29.82 12.80 -23.27
CA ALA A 426 -29.17 14.11 -23.40
C ALA A 426 -28.90 14.79 -22.04
N VAL A 427 -29.81 14.66 -21.06
CA VAL A 427 -29.61 15.21 -19.72
C VAL A 427 -28.46 14.50 -19.01
N ILE A 428 -28.42 13.16 -19.05
CA ILE A 428 -27.30 12.40 -18.47
C ILE A 428 -26.00 12.75 -19.17
N LYS A 429 -25.99 12.84 -20.51
CA LYS A 429 -24.81 13.26 -21.26
C LYS A 429 -24.32 14.64 -20.79
N GLY A 430 -25.21 15.62 -20.64
CA GLY A 430 -24.87 16.95 -20.11
C GLY A 430 -24.27 16.92 -18.71
N GLU A 431 -24.78 16.06 -17.82
CA GLU A 431 -24.26 15.90 -16.46
C GLU A 431 -22.87 15.25 -16.43
N LEU A 432 -22.67 14.18 -17.21
CA LEU A 432 -21.36 13.51 -17.33
C LEU A 432 -20.30 14.47 -17.90
N LEU A 433 -20.67 15.27 -18.91
CA LEU A 433 -19.81 16.31 -19.46
C LEU A 433 -19.46 17.40 -18.43
N THR A 434 -20.44 17.82 -17.63
CA THR A 434 -20.21 18.82 -16.57
C THR A 434 -19.28 18.26 -15.50
N THR A 435 -19.47 17.01 -15.11
CA THR A 435 -18.62 16.29 -14.15
C THR A 435 -17.19 16.14 -14.70
N TYR A 436 -17.03 15.82 -15.98
CA TYR A 436 -15.72 15.75 -16.62
C TYR A 436 -14.99 17.09 -16.57
N ARG A 437 -15.65 18.21 -16.88
CA ARG A 437 -15.04 19.55 -16.76
C ARG A 437 -14.60 19.88 -15.34
N GLN A 438 -15.34 19.44 -14.32
CA GLN A 438 -14.93 19.61 -12.93
C GLN A 438 -13.65 18.83 -12.63
N MET A 439 -13.56 17.58 -13.10
CA MET A 439 -12.37 16.74 -12.93
C MET A 439 -11.18 17.22 -13.76
N GLU A 440 -11.41 17.80 -14.94
CA GLU A 440 -10.38 18.42 -15.78
C GLU A 440 -9.77 19.64 -15.06
N ARG A 441 -10.60 20.49 -14.46
CA ARG A 441 -10.11 21.60 -13.63
C ARG A 441 -9.35 21.14 -12.38
N ALA A 442 -9.68 19.96 -11.86
CA ALA A 442 -8.97 19.34 -10.74
C ALA A 442 -7.67 18.63 -11.16
N GLY A 443 -7.38 18.53 -12.47
CA GLY A 443 -6.17 17.89 -12.98
C GLY A 443 -6.21 16.36 -13.00
N ILE A 444 -7.41 15.76 -12.95
CA ILE A 444 -7.58 14.29 -12.95
C ILE A 444 -7.71 13.73 -14.37
N VAL A 445 -8.34 14.49 -15.26
CA VAL A 445 -8.59 14.13 -16.66
C VAL A 445 -8.20 15.28 -17.58
N GLU A 446 -7.99 15.02 -18.87
CA GLU A 446 -7.67 16.04 -19.87
C GLU A 446 -8.51 15.89 -21.15
N ASN A 447 -8.30 16.78 -22.13
CA ASN A 447 -8.90 16.70 -23.47
C ASN A 447 -10.44 16.65 -23.53
N TYR A 448 -11.13 17.53 -22.78
CA TYR A 448 -12.60 17.54 -22.72
C TYR A 448 -13.32 17.53 -24.08
N GLU A 449 -12.85 18.29 -25.08
CA GLU A 449 -13.53 18.37 -26.38
C GLU A 449 -13.47 17.04 -27.15
N LEU A 450 -12.39 16.26 -27.01
CA LEU A 450 -12.31 14.90 -27.57
C LEU A 450 -13.18 13.93 -26.77
N PHE A 451 -13.12 13.99 -25.44
CA PHE A 451 -13.99 13.19 -24.57
C PHE A 451 -15.48 13.38 -24.94
N LYS A 452 -15.90 14.61 -25.19
CA LYS A 452 -17.29 14.93 -25.59
C LYS A 452 -17.72 14.27 -26.90
N GLN A 453 -16.79 14.12 -27.85
CA GLN A 453 -17.06 13.44 -29.12
C GLN A 453 -17.22 11.93 -28.94
N HIS A 454 -16.41 11.33 -28.07
CA HIS A 454 -16.40 9.89 -27.83
C HIS A 454 -17.39 9.41 -26.75
N LEU A 455 -17.93 10.31 -25.92
CA LEU A 455 -18.97 9.99 -24.94
C LEU A 455 -20.29 9.60 -25.62
N ILE A 456 -20.69 8.34 -25.42
CA ILE A 456 -21.98 7.80 -25.88
C ILE A 456 -22.88 7.58 -24.67
N VAL A 457 -24.10 8.09 -24.75
CA VAL A 457 -25.17 7.85 -23.77
C VAL A 457 -26.42 7.53 -24.57
N GLU A 458 -26.96 6.34 -24.37
CA GLU A 458 -28.13 5.88 -25.11
C GLU A 458 -29.07 5.09 -24.21
N ARG A 459 -30.36 5.10 -24.56
CA ARG A 459 -31.34 4.21 -23.96
C ARG A 459 -31.23 2.85 -24.64
N ASP A 460 -31.32 1.79 -23.85
CA ASP A 460 -31.27 0.43 -24.41
C ASP A 460 -32.46 0.20 -25.36
N ALA A 461 -32.18 -0.41 -26.51
CA ALA A 461 -33.20 -0.65 -27.54
C ALA A 461 -34.22 -1.73 -27.15
N THR A 462 -33.84 -2.62 -26.23
CA THR A 462 -34.63 -3.78 -25.79
C THR A 462 -35.16 -3.64 -24.37
N ASP A 463 -34.48 -2.86 -23.52
CA ASP A 463 -34.93 -2.52 -22.18
C ASP A 463 -35.23 -1.01 -22.04
N PRO A 464 -36.51 -0.60 -22.08
CA PRO A 464 -36.88 0.80 -21.96
C PRO A 464 -36.51 1.41 -20.59
N SER A 465 -36.15 0.63 -19.57
CA SER A 465 -35.76 1.16 -18.26
C SER A 465 -34.23 1.32 -18.10
N ARG A 466 -33.44 1.02 -19.14
CA ARG A 466 -31.99 0.99 -19.07
C ARG A 466 -31.32 2.09 -19.90
N ILE A 467 -30.26 2.67 -19.34
CA ILE A 467 -29.29 3.52 -20.05
C ILE A 467 -27.95 2.80 -20.15
N ASN A 468 -27.34 2.85 -21.32
CA ASN A 468 -25.97 2.42 -21.58
C ASN A 468 -25.08 3.64 -21.80
N VAL A 469 -23.89 3.62 -21.20
CA VAL A 469 -22.91 4.71 -21.31
C VAL A 469 -21.55 4.12 -21.69
N LEU A 470 -20.98 4.61 -22.79
CA LEU A 470 -19.55 4.46 -23.06
C LEU A 470 -18.88 5.72 -22.52
N TYR A 471 -18.07 5.56 -21.46
CA TYR A 471 -17.32 6.64 -20.84
C TYR A 471 -15.82 6.42 -21.11
N PRO A 472 -15.22 7.12 -22.11
CA PRO A 472 -13.81 6.94 -22.48
C PRO A 472 -12.95 8.08 -21.92
N PRO A 473 -12.58 8.07 -20.63
CA PRO A 473 -11.81 9.16 -20.04
C PRO A 473 -10.39 9.18 -20.58
N ASP A 474 -9.84 10.38 -20.69
CA ASP A 474 -8.41 10.61 -20.91
C ASP A 474 -7.80 11.09 -19.59
N TYR A 475 -7.02 10.21 -18.93
CA TYR A 475 -6.45 10.49 -17.61
C TYR A 475 -5.19 11.34 -17.71
N VAL A 476 -5.02 12.28 -16.78
CA VAL A 476 -3.74 13.01 -16.66
C VAL A 476 -2.66 12.03 -16.18
N ASN A 477 -1.56 11.97 -16.93
CA ASN A 477 -0.46 11.04 -16.67
C ASN A 477 0.65 11.67 -15.81
N GLN A 478 1.45 10.82 -15.16
CA GLN A 478 2.54 11.25 -14.32
C GLN A 478 3.78 11.65 -15.12
N LEU A 479 4.41 12.79 -14.77
CA LEU A 479 5.72 13.16 -15.31
C LEU A 479 6.82 12.30 -14.68
N ARG A 480 7.18 11.20 -15.35
CA ARG A 480 8.21 10.24 -14.90
C ARG A 480 9.59 10.47 -15.48
N VAL A 481 9.67 10.86 -16.76
CA VAL A 481 10.94 11.01 -17.48
C VAL A 481 10.97 12.36 -18.18
N PHE A 482 11.98 13.17 -17.87
CA PHE A 482 12.30 14.39 -18.60
C PHE A 482 13.61 14.17 -19.36
N ALA A 483 13.52 14.03 -20.69
CA ALA A 483 14.67 13.78 -21.56
C ALA A 483 15.09 15.08 -22.25
N LEU A 484 16.36 15.45 -22.10
CA LEU A 484 16.95 16.65 -22.72
C LEU A 484 18.20 16.29 -23.52
N LEU A 485 18.30 16.81 -24.74
CA LEU A 485 19.49 16.72 -25.58
C LEU A 485 20.27 18.03 -25.51
N ASN A 486 21.47 18.01 -24.93
CA ASN A 486 22.35 19.17 -24.89
C ASN A 486 23.24 19.22 -26.15
N GLN A 487 22.90 20.06 -27.11
CA GLN A 487 23.76 20.37 -28.26
C GLN A 487 24.62 21.60 -27.96
N PHE A 488 25.76 21.38 -27.33
CA PHE A 488 26.67 22.47 -26.98
C PHE A 488 27.44 22.99 -28.21
N ARG A 489 27.65 24.31 -28.25
CA ARG A 489 28.60 24.99 -29.14
C ARG A 489 29.67 25.64 -28.27
N LEU A 490 30.91 25.65 -28.76
CA LEU A 490 31.99 26.40 -28.10
C LEU A 490 31.85 27.91 -28.33
N GLN A 491 31.23 28.29 -29.44
CA GLN A 491 30.87 29.67 -29.78
C GLN A 491 29.68 29.64 -30.76
N TYR A 492 28.76 30.59 -30.64
CA TYR A 492 27.70 30.76 -31.64
C TYR A 492 28.29 31.47 -32.88
N GLN A 493 28.01 30.95 -34.08
CA GLN A 493 28.51 31.57 -35.32
C GLN A 493 28.00 33.02 -35.50
N GLU A 494 26.91 33.37 -34.83
CA GLU A 494 26.29 34.70 -34.82
C GLU A 494 27.09 35.73 -34.00
N GLU A 495 28.05 35.33 -33.16
CA GLU A 495 28.96 36.26 -32.46
C GLU A 495 30.19 36.65 -33.30
N SER A 496 30.40 36.01 -34.45
CA SER A 496 31.57 36.24 -35.32
C SER A 496 31.28 37.14 -36.52
N ALA A 497 30.02 37.60 -36.67
CA ALA A 497 29.55 38.50 -37.72
C ALA A 497 29.11 39.83 -37.10
#